data_AF-A0A849VHW4-F1
#
_entry.id   AF-A0A849VHW4-F1
#
_cell.length_a   1.000
_cell.length_b   1.000
_cell.length_c   1.000
_cell.angle_alpha   90.00
_cell.angle_beta   90.00
_cell.angle_gamma   90.00
#
_symmetry.space_group_name_H-M   'P 1'
#
loop_
_entity.id
_entity.type
_entity.pdbx_description
1 polymer ?
#
loop_
_entity_poly.entity_id
_entity_poly.type
_entity_poly.pdbx_seq_one_letter_code
_entity_poly.pdbx_strand_id
1 'polypeptide(L)'
;MESWNNKTLIQYAQDKQSEENIFKLKRAISSITETYHLCIYHYHTLDDLIDEHLRQNPTASSAFRSRFSIDPDVNNKDYEFTLGCRANIIAIVRTLHSLSDILGFVIYLGLSLNHDSRTRLEESKIYLSTVKNKLEVLPKYSELLLLVKQLTSPSDYQYLNRLCNQTKHSIIVRPESHFDLKEQGKERYKFIFEAVEKRAGVNDKFPEVSAIPFLKREFKRQNDIVISILHCLDKIASGAT
;
A
#
# COMPACT_ATOMS: atom_id res chain seq x y z
N MET A 1 11.53 0.04 9.57
CA MET A 1 11.83 -1.19 8.81
C MET A 1 13.17 -1.67 9.30
N GLU A 2 13.27 -2.90 9.84
CA GLU A 2 14.57 -3.51 10.12
C GLU A 2 15.41 -3.53 8.84
N SER A 3 16.72 -3.30 8.95
CA SER A 3 17.60 -3.24 7.78
C SER A 3 17.77 -4.63 7.19
N TRP A 4 17.06 -4.93 6.12
CA TRP A 4 17.30 -6.11 5.28
C TRP A 4 18.64 -5.98 4.53
N ASN A 5 19.48 -7.02 4.55
CA ASN A 5 20.76 -7.05 3.84
C ASN A 5 20.61 -7.64 2.42
N ASN A 6 20.40 -6.77 1.44
CA ASN A 6 20.16 -7.16 0.04
C ASN A 6 21.38 -7.71 -0.73
N LYS A 7 22.58 -7.76 -0.12
CA LYS A 7 23.82 -8.14 -0.84
C LYS A 7 23.74 -9.56 -1.39
N THR A 8 23.17 -10.49 -0.64
CA THR A 8 23.07 -11.90 -1.01
C THR A 8 22.19 -12.08 -2.25
N LEU A 9 20.97 -11.52 -2.24
CA LEU A 9 20.08 -11.56 -3.40
C LEU A 9 20.70 -10.90 -4.64
N ILE A 10 21.36 -9.74 -4.47
CA ILE A 10 22.00 -9.04 -5.58
C ILE A 10 23.14 -9.87 -6.18
N GLN A 11 24.02 -10.44 -5.35
CA GLN A 11 25.13 -11.27 -5.84
C GLN A 11 24.60 -12.50 -6.59
N TYR A 12 23.61 -13.19 -6.02
CA TYR A 12 22.96 -14.32 -6.67
C TYR A 12 22.36 -13.95 -8.04
N ALA A 13 21.73 -12.77 -8.14
CA ALA A 13 21.18 -12.30 -9.40
C ALA A 13 22.29 -11.92 -10.40
N GLN A 14 23.40 -11.31 -9.94
CA GLN A 14 24.51 -10.85 -10.79
C GLN A 14 25.13 -11.99 -11.60
N ASP A 15 25.18 -13.19 -11.04
CA ASP A 15 25.73 -14.36 -11.71
C ASP A 15 24.83 -14.89 -12.85
N LYS A 16 23.58 -14.40 -12.95
CA LYS A 16 22.54 -14.94 -13.83
C LYS A 16 21.91 -13.93 -14.77
N GLN A 17 21.90 -12.66 -14.39
CA GLN A 17 21.19 -11.59 -15.09
C GLN A 17 22.12 -10.72 -15.93
N SER A 18 21.56 -10.01 -16.92
CA SER A 18 22.26 -8.90 -17.57
C SER A 18 22.46 -7.73 -16.60
N GLU A 19 23.46 -6.89 -16.88
CA GLU A 19 23.71 -5.66 -16.11
C GLU A 19 22.47 -4.75 -16.06
N GLU A 20 21.71 -4.66 -17.16
CA GLU A 20 20.46 -3.90 -17.22
C GLU A 20 19.43 -4.42 -16.20
N ASN A 21 19.23 -5.75 -16.13
CA ASN A 21 18.29 -6.34 -15.19
C ASN A 21 18.74 -6.19 -13.74
N ILE A 22 20.06 -6.22 -13.48
CA ILE A 22 20.61 -5.92 -12.16
C ILE A 22 20.36 -4.48 -11.76
N PHE A 23 20.53 -3.55 -12.70
CA PHE A 23 20.21 -2.14 -12.44
C PHE A 23 18.73 -1.96 -12.10
N LYS A 24 17.82 -2.57 -12.86
CA LYS A 24 16.37 -2.54 -12.58
C LYS A 24 16.04 -3.17 -11.21
N LEU A 25 16.65 -4.31 -10.87
CA LEU A 25 16.45 -4.99 -9.58
C LEU A 25 16.91 -4.10 -8.41
N LYS A 26 18.09 -3.49 -8.49
CA LYS A 26 18.61 -2.58 -7.45
C LYS A 26 17.68 -1.39 -7.22
N ARG A 27 17.16 -0.80 -8.30
CA ARG A 27 16.16 0.28 -8.20
C ARG A 27 14.88 -0.19 -7.52
N ALA A 28 14.35 -1.34 -7.92
CA ALA A 28 13.15 -1.90 -7.31
C ALA A 28 13.33 -2.17 -5.81
N ILE A 29 14.47 -2.72 -5.40
CA ILE A 29 14.82 -2.92 -3.98
C ILE A 29 14.86 -1.58 -3.23
N SER A 30 15.51 -0.55 -3.79
CA SER A 30 15.53 0.78 -3.18
C SER A 30 14.12 1.36 -3.03
N SER A 31 13.25 1.15 -4.02
CA SER A 31 11.88 1.63 -4.00
C SER A 31 11.01 0.96 -2.93
N ILE A 32 11.34 -0.25 -2.45
CA ILE A 32 10.65 -0.86 -1.30
C ILE A 32 10.87 0.01 -0.05
N THR A 33 12.12 0.37 0.25
CA THR A 33 12.47 1.24 1.38
C THR A 33 11.84 2.62 1.22
N GLU A 34 11.89 3.19 0.03
CA GLU A 34 11.29 4.49 -0.27
C GLU A 34 9.77 4.49 -0.04
N THR A 35 9.09 3.43 -0.47
CA THR A 35 7.64 3.23 -0.26
C THR A 35 7.27 3.24 1.23
N TYR A 36 8.09 2.62 2.08
CA TYR A 36 7.91 2.67 3.53
C TYR A 36 8.00 4.11 4.07
N HIS A 37 9.02 4.87 3.65
CA HIS A 37 9.19 6.26 4.06
C HIS A 37 8.08 7.19 3.56
N LEU A 38 7.63 7.01 2.32
CA LEU A 38 6.53 7.77 1.74
C LEU A 38 5.22 7.53 2.51
N CYS A 39 4.92 6.28 2.88
CA CYS A 39 3.77 5.97 3.73
C CYS A 39 3.85 6.70 5.08
N ILE A 40 5.00 6.63 5.75
CA ILE A 40 5.22 7.30 7.04
C ILE A 40 5.06 8.81 6.92
N TYR A 41 5.64 9.41 5.88
CA TYR A 41 5.53 10.84 5.62
C TYR A 41 4.06 11.28 5.50
N HIS A 42 3.26 10.56 4.72
CA HIS A 42 1.84 10.87 4.56
C HIS A 42 1.02 10.60 5.83
N TYR A 43 1.39 9.59 6.64
CA TYR A 43 0.74 9.40 7.94
C TYR A 43 1.00 10.56 8.89
N HIS A 44 2.25 11.01 9.01
CA HIS A 44 2.58 12.15 9.86
C HIS A 44 1.89 13.42 9.37
N THR A 45 1.93 13.68 8.07
CA THR A 45 1.26 14.85 7.49
C THR A 45 -0.25 14.82 7.74
N LEU A 46 -0.89 13.65 7.62
CA LEU A 46 -2.30 13.47 7.94
C LEU A 46 -2.59 13.73 9.43
N ASP A 47 -1.74 13.23 10.31
CA ASP A 47 -1.88 13.40 11.76
C ASP A 47 -1.74 14.87 12.16
N ASP A 48 -0.73 15.55 11.61
CA ASP A 48 -0.46 16.97 11.82
C ASP A 48 -1.62 17.85 11.34
N LEU A 49 -2.23 17.52 10.18
CA LEU A 49 -3.40 18.23 9.66
C LEU A 49 -4.60 18.11 10.61
N ILE A 50 -4.85 16.91 11.14
CA ILE A 50 -5.94 16.67 12.09
C ILE A 50 -5.66 17.40 13.41
N ASP A 51 -4.43 17.34 13.92
CA ASP A 51 -4.05 18.00 15.17
C ASP A 51 -4.09 19.52 15.08
N GLU A 52 -3.64 20.10 13.97
CA GLU A 52 -3.79 21.54 13.71
C GLU A 52 -5.26 21.93 13.66
N HIS A 53 -6.09 21.19 12.92
CA HIS A 53 -7.52 21.50 12.81
C HIS A 53 -8.24 21.37 14.17
N LEU A 54 -7.87 20.40 15.00
CA LEU A 54 -8.37 20.26 16.38
C LEU A 54 -7.93 21.41 17.28
N ARG A 55 -6.68 21.88 17.16
CA ARG A 55 -6.19 23.04 17.93
C ARG A 55 -6.92 24.32 17.55
N GLN A 56 -7.25 24.50 16.28
CA GLN A 56 -8.06 25.63 15.81
C GLN A 56 -9.53 25.50 16.26
N ASN A 57 -10.00 24.28 16.51
CA ASN A 57 -11.39 23.97 16.85
C ASN A 57 -11.53 23.11 18.13
N PRO A 58 -11.07 23.60 19.30
CA PRO A 58 -10.90 22.77 20.49
C PRO A 58 -12.23 22.29 21.10
N THR A 59 -13.31 23.04 20.90
CA THR A 59 -14.64 22.72 21.44
C THR A 59 -15.56 22.13 20.39
N ALA A 60 -16.59 21.40 20.83
CA ALA A 60 -17.65 20.92 19.94
C ALA A 60 -18.33 22.08 19.18
N SER A 61 -18.56 23.21 19.86
CA SER A 61 -19.17 24.40 19.26
C SER A 61 -18.28 25.05 18.19
N SER A 62 -16.97 25.18 18.43
CA SER A 62 -16.03 25.72 17.41
C SER A 62 -15.92 24.78 16.21
N ALA A 63 -15.85 23.46 16.45
CA ALA A 63 -15.79 22.48 15.38
C ALA A 63 -17.08 22.46 14.54
N PHE A 64 -18.25 22.53 15.19
CA PHE A 64 -19.52 22.68 14.48
C PHE A 64 -19.55 23.96 13.62
N ARG A 65 -19.13 25.09 14.18
CA ARG A 65 -19.05 26.35 13.42
C ARG A 65 -18.10 26.27 12.24
N SER A 66 -16.94 25.63 12.40
CA SER A 66 -16.00 25.42 11.28
C SER A 66 -16.65 24.62 10.15
N ARG A 67 -17.32 23.52 10.48
CA ARG A 67 -17.87 22.58 9.50
C ARG A 67 -19.12 23.09 8.77
N PHE A 68 -19.94 23.88 9.46
CA PHE A 68 -21.26 24.33 8.97
C PHE A 68 -21.38 25.85 8.84
N SER A 69 -20.24 26.55 8.73
CA SER A 69 -20.23 28.00 8.54
C SER A 69 -20.82 28.39 7.19
N ILE A 70 -21.56 29.50 7.17
CA ILE A 70 -21.91 30.20 5.92
C ILE A 70 -20.86 31.24 5.51
N ASP A 71 -19.89 31.51 6.40
CA ASP A 71 -18.75 32.38 6.11
C ASP A 71 -17.83 31.71 5.08
N PRO A 72 -17.58 32.33 3.90
CA PRO A 72 -16.76 31.74 2.85
C PRO A 72 -15.34 31.38 3.28
N ASP A 73 -14.69 32.21 4.11
CA ASP A 73 -13.31 31.98 4.53
C ASP A 73 -13.21 30.80 5.50
N VAL A 74 -14.18 30.67 6.40
CA VAL A 74 -14.27 29.53 7.32
C VAL A 74 -14.56 28.25 6.56
N ASN A 75 -15.52 28.28 5.64
CA ASN A 75 -15.87 27.13 4.81
C ASN A 75 -14.68 26.69 3.92
N ASN A 76 -13.97 27.65 3.33
CA ASN A 76 -12.78 27.34 2.53
C ASN A 76 -11.68 26.67 3.37
N LYS A 77 -11.46 27.08 4.62
CA LYS A 77 -10.52 26.41 5.53
C LYS A 77 -10.92 24.97 5.86
N ASP A 78 -12.20 24.71 6.12
CA ASP A 78 -12.71 23.35 6.36
C ASP A 78 -12.58 22.46 5.11
N TYR A 79 -12.85 23.04 3.93
CA TYR A 79 -12.64 22.38 2.65
C TYR A 79 -11.17 22.01 2.44
N GLU A 80 -10.24 22.94 2.61
CA GLU A 80 -8.79 22.70 2.47
C GLU A 80 -8.29 21.63 3.46
N PHE A 81 -8.77 21.67 4.71
CA PHE A 81 -8.49 20.62 5.70
C PHE A 81 -8.97 19.24 5.21
N THR A 82 -10.23 19.16 4.76
CA THR A 82 -10.82 17.90 4.26
C THR A 82 -10.08 17.40 3.01
N LEU A 83 -9.72 18.30 2.10
CA LEU A 83 -8.98 18.00 0.88
C LEU A 83 -7.57 17.50 1.21
N GLY A 84 -6.85 18.16 2.10
CA GLY A 84 -5.51 17.76 2.55
C GLY A 84 -5.50 16.38 3.20
N CYS A 85 -6.50 16.08 4.04
CA CYS A 85 -6.65 14.75 4.62
C CYS A 85 -6.91 13.69 3.54
N ARG A 86 -7.84 13.95 2.62
CA ARG A 86 -8.13 13.06 1.49
C ARG A 86 -6.89 12.80 0.62
N ALA A 87 -6.12 13.84 0.31
CA ALA A 87 -4.93 13.73 -0.51
C ALA A 87 -3.90 12.78 0.11
N ASN A 88 -3.62 12.93 1.41
CA ASN A 88 -2.71 12.05 2.14
C ASN A 88 -3.24 10.61 2.24
N ILE A 89 -4.54 10.42 2.50
CA ILE A 89 -5.17 9.09 2.54
C ILE A 89 -5.02 8.37 1.19
N ILE A 90 -5.29 9.05 0.07
CA ILE A 90 -5.15 8.47 -1.27
C ILE A 90 -3.69 8.20 -1.61
N ALA A 91 -2.76 9.07 -1.19
CA ALA A 91 -1.34 8.83 -1.35
C ALA A 91 -0.91 7.54 -0.63
N ILE A 92 -1.33 7.34 0.62
CA ILE A 92 -1.06 6.10 1.37
C ILE A 92 -1.63 4.87 0.65
N VAL A 93 -2.88 4.93 0.16
CA VAL A 93 -3.49 3.83 -0.61
C VAL A 93 -2.63 3.45 -1.81
N ARG A 94 -2.19 4.44 -2.58
CA ARG A 94 -1.39 4.24 -3.79
C ARG A 94 -0.02 3.66 -3.47
N THR A 95 0.64 4.22 -2.46
CA THR A 95 1.98 3.80 -2.01
C THR A 95 1.96 2.37 -1.44
N LEU A 96 0.97 2.02 -0.60
CA LEU A 96 0.80 0.65 -0.12
C LEU A 96 0.55 -0.34 -1.26
N HIS A 97 -0.30 0.02 -2.22
CA HIS A 97 -0.56 -0.86 -3.35
C HIS A 97 0.68 -1.06 -4.23
N SER A 98 1.45 0.00 -4.52
CA SER A 98 2.68 -0.10 -5.33
C SER A 98 3.75 -0.97 -4.69
N LEU A 99 3.77 -1.10 -3.36
CA LEU A 99 4.69 -2.02 -2.65
C LEU A 99 4.59 -3.44 -3.20
N SER A 100 3.37 -3.91 -3.43
CA SER A 100 3.13 -5.25 -3.95
C SER A 100 3.59 -5.42 -5.40
N ASP A 101 3.37 -4.41 -6.26
CA ASP A 101 3.86 -4.42 -7.65
C ASP A 101 5.39 -4.46 -7.71
N ILE A 102 6.05 -3.60 -6.92
CA ILE A 102 7.51 -3.55 -6.82
C ILE A 102 8.05 -4.90 -6.32
N LEU A 103 7.41 -5.50 -5.31
CA LEU A 103 7.82 -6.79 -4.77
C LEU A 103 7.73 -7.92 -5.81
N GLY A 104 6.68 -7.91 -6.64
CA GLY A 104 6.57 -8.85 -7.76
C GLY A 104 7.79 -8.77 -8.68
N PHE A 105 8.22 -7.56 -9.00
CA PHE A 105 9.40 -7.32 -9.83
C PHE A 105 10.71 -7.78 -9.16
N VAL A 106 10.87 -7.50 -7.87
CA VAL A 106 12.04 -7.96 -7.07
C VAL A 106 12.12 -9.49 -7.05
N ILE A 107 11.01 -10.18 -6.80
CA ILE A 107 10.97 -11.66 -6.82
C ILE A 107 11.32 -12.18 -8.21
N TYR A 108 10.72 -11.59 -9.25
CA TYR A 108 10.86 -12.07 -10.63
C TYR A 108 12.31 -11.99 -11.13
N LEU A 109 12.96 -10.83 -10.98
CA LEU A 109 14.35 -10.67 -11.39
C LEU A 109 15.34 -11.28 -10.41
N GLY A 110 15.08 -11.16 -9.10
CA GLY A 110 15.95 -11.68 -8.04
C GLY A 110 16.11 -13.20 -8.10
N LEU A 111 15.06 -13.93 -8.50
CA LEU A 111 15.11 -15.39 -8.67
C LEU A 111 15.41 -15.84 -10.11
N SER A 112 15.72 -14.90 -11.01
CA SER A 112 16.00 -15.19 -12.43
C SER A 112 14.89 -15.92 -13.18
N LEU A 113 13.63 -15.62 -12.83
CA LEU A 113 12.45 -16.27 -13.42
C LEU A 113 12.27 -15.93 -14.91
N ASN A 114 12.89 -14.85 -15.38
CA ASN A 114 12.91 -14.43 -16.79
C ASN A 114 13.69 -15.38 -17.71
N HIS A 115 14.56 -16.24 -17.17
CA HIS A 115 15.39 -17.16 -17.95
C HIS A 115 14.76 -18.53 -18.18
N ASP A 116 13.80 -18.96 -17.35
CA ASP A 116 13.06 -20.21 -17.54
C ASP A 116 11.82 -19.95 -18.40
N SER A 117 11.69 -20.69 -19.52
CA SER A 117 10.57 -20.55 -20.47
C SER A 117 9.20 -20.75 -19.82
N ARG A 118 9.11 -21.53 -18.74
CA ARG A 118 7.86 -21.79 -17.99
C ARG A 118 7.44 -20.57 -17.16
N THR A 119 8.41 -19.81 -16.66
CA THR A 119 8.17 -18.66 -15.78
C THR A 119 8.34 -17.31 -16.43
N ARG A 120 8.88 -17.25 -17.65
CA ARG A 120 9.07 -16.01 -18.40
C ARG A 120 7.74 -15.27 -18.58
N LEU A 121 7.79 -13.96 -18.34
CA LEU A 121 6.72 -13.00 -18.49
C LEU A 121 7.21 -11.86 -19.41
N GLU A 122 6.27 -11.23 -20.11
CA GLU A 122 6.48 -9.92 -20.71
C GLU A 122 6.65 -8.87 -19.61
N GLU A 123 7.48 -7.84 -19.85
CA GLU A 123 7.77 -6.82 -18.83
C GLU A 123 6.52 -6.09 -18.33
N SER A 124 5.57 -5.80 -19.23
CA SER A 124 4.26 -5.20 -18.92
C SER A 124 3.32 -6.11 -18.13
N LYS A 125 3.69 -7.38 -17.93
CA LYS A 125 2.93 -8.40 -17.20
C LYS A 125 3.60 -8.82 -15.90
N ILE A 126 4.67 -8.13 -15.47
CA ILE A 126 5.34 -8.41 -14.19
C ILE A 126 4.55 -7.72 -13.06
N TYR A 127 3.59 -8.45 -12.51
CA TYR A 127 2.81 -8.06 -11.33
C TYR A 127 2.94 -9.16 -10.29
N LEU A 128 2.73 -8.86 -9.01
CA LEU A 128 2.82 -9.88 -7.97
C LEU A 128 1.85 -11.05 -8.21
N SER A 129 0.67 -10.78 -8.77
CA SER A 129 -0.32 -11.80 -9.10
C SER A 129 0.17 -12.78 -10.16
N THR A 130 0.83 -12.31 -11.22
CA THR A 130 1.39 -13.15 -12.28
C THR A 130 2.62 -13.91 -11.79
N VAL A 131 3.48 -13.26 -11.01
CA VAL A 131 4.65 -13.89 -10.38
C VAL A 131 4.22 -14.98 -9.41
N LYS A 132 3.19 -14.76 -8.59
CA LYS A 132 2.60 -15.79 -7.72
C LYS A 132 2.21 -17.05 -8.50
N ASN A 133 1.51 -16.90 -9.63
CA ASN A 133 1.11 -18.03 -10.48
C ASN A 133 2.34 -18.76 -11.06
N LYS A 134 3.44 -18.06 -11.32
CA LYS A 134 4.70 -18.69 -11.76
C LYS A 134 5.42 -19.42 -10.65
N LEU A 135 5.31 -18.96 -9.40
CA LEU A 135 5.85 -19.68 -8.24
C LEU A 135 5.08 -20.99 -7.95
N GLU A 136 3.79 -21.06 -8.27
CA GLU A 136 2.96 -22.26 -8.06
C GLU A 136 3.45 -23.49 -8.82
N VAL A 137 4.10 -23.31 -9.96
CA VAL A 137 4.67 -24.41 -10.76
C VAL A 137 6.11 -24.77 -10.37
N LEU A 138 6.67 -24.13 -9.33
CA LEU A 138 8.04 -24.32 -8.87
C LEU A 138 8.07 -24.75 -7.39
N PRO A 139 8.00 -26.07 -7.08
CA PRO A 139 7.92 -26.58 -5.71
C PRO A 139 9.03 -26.10 -4.76
N LYS A 140 10.23 -25.82 -5.31
CA LYS A 140 11.38 -25.28 -4.57
C LYS A 140 11.13 -23.89 -3.95
N TYR A 141 10.09 -23.17 -4.37
CA TYR A 141 9.72 -21.85 -3.85
C TYR A 141 8.41 -21.89 -3.04
N SER A 142 8.04 -23.05 -2.49
CA SER A 142 6.80 -23.22 -1.71
C SER A 142 6.71 -22.32 -0.48
N GLU A 143 7.82 -22.12 0.26
CA GLU A 143 7.89 -21.21 1.41
C GLU A 143 7.61 -19.74 0.98
N LEU A 144 8.30 -19.27 -0.07
CA LEU A 144 8.08 -17.95 -0.64
C LEU A 144 6.64 -17.77 -1.15
N LEU A 145 6.10 -18.78 -1.83
CA LEU A 145 4.73 -18.77 -2.33
C LEU A 145 3.72 -18.62 -1.19
N LEU A 146 3.95 -19.28 -0.04
CA LEU A 146 3.11 -19.16 1.14
C LEU A 146 3.12 -17.73 1.69
N LEU A 147 4.29 -17.09 1.77
CA LEU A 147 4.41 -15.69 2.18
C LEU A 147 3.70 -14.73 1.20
N VAL A 148 3.86 -14.94 -0.11
CA VAL A 148 3.14 -14.16 -1.14
C VAL A 148 1.63 -14.36 -1.03
N LYS A 149 1.16 -15.57 -0.71
CA LYS A 149 -0.27 -15.84 -0.43
C LYS A 149 -0.72 -15.14 0.85
N GLN A 150 0.07 -15.14 1.92
CA GLN A 150 -0.23 -14.39 3.15
C GLN A 150 -0.30 -12.88 2.90
N LEU A 151 0.52 -12.35 1.99
CA LEU A 151 0.45 -10.94 1.60
C LEU A 151 -0.86 -10.63 0.88
N THR A 152 -1.25 -11.47 -0.08
CA THR A 152 -2.30 -11.15 -1.08
C THR A 152 -3.70 -11.71 -0.80
N SER A 153 -3.83 -12.73 0.03
CA SER A 153 -5.11 -13.41 0.30
C SER A 153 -6.05 -12.67 1.27
N PRO A 154 -5.57 -11.93 2.28
CA PRO A 154 -6.47 -11.24 3.22
C PRO A 154 -7.43 -10.26 2.54
N SER A 155 -8.65 -10.15 3.10
CA SER A 155 -9.70 -9.25 2.58
C SER A 155 -9.24 -7.81 2.47
N ASP A 156 -8.48 -7.32 3.46
CA ASP A 156 -8.00 -5.94 3.53
C ASP A 156 -7.04 -5.63 2.37
N TYR A 157 -6.19 -6.58 1.96
CA TYR A 157 -5.35 -6.42 0.77
C TYR A 157 -6.19 -6.39 -0.52
N GLN A 158 -7.17 -7.28 -0.64
CA GLN A 158 -8.04 -7.31 -1.81
C GLN A 158 -8.85 -6.02 -1.93
N TYR A 159 -9.31 -5.48 -0.80
CA TYR A 159 -9.95 -4.18 -0.71
C TYR A 159 -9.01 -3.06 -1.16
N LEU A 160 -7.79 -2.99 -0.60
CA LEU A 160 -6.78 -2.01 -0.97
C LEU A 160 -6.51 -2.03 -2.48
N ASN A 161 -6.28 -3.22 -3.03
CA ASN A 161 -5.99 -3.44 -4.44
C ASN A 161 -7.14 -2.94 -5.31
N ARG A 162 -8.38 -3.28 -4.94
CA ARG A 162 -9.58 -2.84 -5.67
C ARG A 162 -9.77 -1.32 -5.58
N LEU A 163 -9.64 -0.75 -4.39
CA LEU A 163 -9.74 0.69 -4.13
C LEU A 163 -8.73 1.48 -4.97
N CYS A 164 -7.47 1.03 -5.00
CA CYS A 164 -6.42 1.66 -5.78
C CYS A 164 -6.71 1.57 -7.28
N ASN A 165 -7.09 0.40 -7.78
CA ASN A 165 -7.41 0.20 -9.20
C ASN A 165 -8.62 1.05 -9.64
N GLN A 166 -9.66 1.15 -8.83
CA GLN A 166 -10.81 2.00 -9.12
C GLN A 166 -10.41 3.48 -9.15
N THR A 167 -9.58 3.91 -8.19
CA THR A 167 -9.00 5.26 -8.11
C THR A 167 -8.08 5.62 -9.28
N LYS A 168 -7.44 4.62 -9.89
CA LYS A 168 -6.56 4.79 -11.07
C LYS A 168 -7.33 4.83 -12.38
N HIS A 169 -8.35 4.00 -12.56
CA HIS A 169 -8.93 3.73 -13.88
C HIS A 169 -10.36 4.20 -14.08
N SER A 170 -11.12 4.46 -13.01
CA SER A 170 -12.56 4.71 -13.12
C SER A 170 -12.97 6.02 -12.47
N ILE A 171 -12.79 6.14 -11.15
CA ILE A 171 -13.22 7.29 -10.37
C ILE A 171 -12.30 7.47 -9.17
N ILE A 172 -12.03 8.71 -8.75
CA ILE A 172 -11.39 8.94 -7.45
C ILE A 172 -12.36 8.49 -6.36
N VAL A 173 -12.08 7.35 -5.70
CA VAL A 173 -12.86 6.89 -4.55
C VAL A 173 -12.45 7.74 -3.35
N ARG A 174 -13.21 8.78 -3.08
CA ARG A 174 -12.88 9.77 -2.04
C ARG A 174 -13.39 9.27 -0.70
N PRO A 175 -12.56 9.21 0.34
CA PRO A 175 -13.09 8.95 1.66
C PRO A 175 -13.95 10.13 2.10
N GLU A 176 -15.16 9.83 2.54
CA GLU A 176 -16.13 10.81 3.02
C GLU A 176 -15.76 11.26 4.44
N SER A 177 -15.70 12.58 4.63
CA SER A 177 -15.45 13.17 5.95
C SER A 177 -16.72 13.12 6.77
N HIS A 178 -16.69 12.29 7.81
CA HIS A 178 -17.71 12.11 8.81
C HIS A 178 -17.32 12.85 10.08
N PHE A 179 -18.28 13.58 10.62
CA PHE A 179 -18.09 14.46 11.76
C PHE A 179 -19.08 14.08 12.86
N ASP A 180 -18.58 13.67 14.02
CA ASP A 180 -19.40 13.28 15.17
C ASP A 180 -19.11 14.17 16.38
N LEU A 181 -20.07 15.03 16.73
CA LEU A 181 -19.96 15.95 17.86
C LEU A 181 -19.93 15.26 19.23
N LYS A 182 -20.37 14.01 19.32
CA LYS A 182 -20.32 13.24 20.57
C LYS A 182 -18.90 12.77 20.89
N GLU A 183 -18.05 12.67 19.87
CA GLU A 183 -16.67 12.24 19.99
C GLU A 183 -15.73 13.41 20.32
N GLN A 184 -14.58 13.07 20.92
CA GLN A 184 -13.53 14.03 21.31
C GLN A 184 -12.21 13.73 20.60
N GLY A 185 -11.38 14.77 20.45
CA GLY A 185 -10.07 14.65 19.79
C GLY A 185 -10.19 14.14 18.35
N LYS A 186 -9.24 13.30 17.93
CA LYS A 186 -9.14 12.76 16.56
C LYS A 186 -10.36 11.93 16.16
N GLU A 187 -11.02 11.27 17.10
CA GLU A 187 -12.20 10.44 16.85
C GLU A 187 -13.41 11.24 16.36
N ARG A 188 -13.41 12.57 16.55
CA ARG A 188 -14.42 13.47 15.97
C ARG A 188 -14.42 13.47 14.44
N TYR A 189 -13.27 13.21 13.82
CA TYR A 189 -13.09 13.26 12.37
C TYR A 189 -12.79 11.86 11.83
N LYS A 190 -13.79 11.26 11.19
CA LYS A 190 -13.69 9.93 10.58
C LYS A 190 -13.69 10.08 9.06
N PHE A 191 -12.75 9.43 8.40
CA PHE A 191 -12.72 9.36 6.94
C PHE A 191 -13.16 7.96 6.53
N ILE A 192 -14.26 7.84 5.80
CA ILE A 192 -14.87 6.54 5.48
C ILE A 192 -14.78 6.31 3.98
N PHE A 193 -14.16 5.20 3.57
CA PHE A 193 -14.30 4.72 2.20
C PHE A 193 -15.66 4.05 2.03
N GLU A 194 -16.37 4.45 0.98
CA GLU A 194 -17.62 3.84 0.56
C GLU A 194 -17.46 2.34 0.25
N ALA A 195 -18.57 1.60 0.24
CA ALA A 195 -18.57 0.21 -0.19
C ALA A 195 -18.11 0.08 -1.64
N VAL A 196 -17.07 -0.73 -1.87
CA VAL A 196 -16.44 -0.90 -3.18
C VAL A 196 -16.80 -2.26 -3.76
N GLU A 197 -17.25 -2.32 -5.02
CA GLU A 197 -17.50 -3.58 -5.73
C GLU A 197 -16.25 -4.48 -5.72
N LYS A 198 -16.39 -5.76 -5.35
CA LYS A 198 -15.24 -6.69 -5.35
C LYS A 198 -14.67 -6.91 -6.74
N ARG A 199 -15.53 -6.82 -7.76
CA ARG A 199 -15.19 -6.87 -9.19
C ARG A 199 -16.10 -5.90 -9.93
N ALA A 200 -15.56 -5.27 -10.98
CA ALA A 200 -16.30 -4.30 -11.77
C ALA A 200 -17.59 -4.93 -12.34
N GLY A 201 -18.73 -4.29 -12.08
CA GLY A 201 -20.03 -4.72 -12.60
C GLY A 201 -20.67 -5.88 -11.83
N VAL A 202 -20.18 -6.21 -10.62
CA VAL A 202 -20.76 -7.26 -9.77
C VAL A 202 -21.37 -6.62 -8.52
N ASN A 203 -22.55 -7.10 -8.11
CA ASN A 203 -23.28 -6.56 -6.94
C ASN A 203 -22.67 -7.00 -5.58
N ASP A 204 -21.62 -7.83 -5.60
CA ASP A 204 -20.87 -8.20 -4.41
C ASP A 204 -19.84 -7.12 -4.09
N LYS A 205 -19.94 -6.53 -2.90
CA LYS A 205 -19.15 -5.38 -2.47
C LYS A 205 -18.35 -5.72 -1.21
N PHE A 206 -17.18 -5.11 -1.10
CA PHE A 206 -16.55 -4.92 0.19
C PHE A 206 -17.35 -3.86 0.98
N PRO A 207 -17.45 -4.01 2.30
CA PRO A 207 -18.17 -3.05 3.14
C PRO A 207 -17.44 -1.70 3.18
N GLU A 208 -18.15 -0.69 3.66
CA GLU A 208 -17.55 0.59 4.05
C GLU A 208 -16.49 0.38 5.14
N VAL A 209 -15.40 1.14 5.08
CA VAL A 209 -14.32 1.04 6.07
C VAL A 209 -13.81 2.41 6.48
N SER A 210 -13.50 2.57 7.76
CA SER A 210 -12.77 3.74 8.25
C SER A 210 -11.34 3.70 7.71
N ALA A 211 -10.97 4.71 6.94
CA ALA A 211 -9.74 4.78 6.17
C ALA A 211 -8.49 4.70 7.05
N ILE A 212 -8.41 5.52 8.11
CA ILE A 212 -7.19 5.62 8.93
C ILE A 212 -6.88 4.30 9.66
N PRO A 213 -7.82 3.67 10.40
CA PRO A 213 -7.57 2.39 11.04
C PRO A 213 -7.25 1.27 10.03
N PHE A 214 -7.97 1.23 8.90
CA PHE A 214 -7.73 0.26 7.82
C PHE A 214 -6.29 0.37 7.29
N LEU A 215 -5.88 1.57 6.88
CA LEU A 215 -4.57 1.79 6.31
C LEU A 215 -3.47 1.49 7.33
N LYS A 216 -3.63 1.88 8.61
CA LYS A 216 -2.63 1.61 9.66
C LYS A 216 -2.40 0.11 9.85
N ARG A 217 -3.48 -0.69 9.91
CA ARG A 217 -3.38 -2.14 10.01
C ARG A 217 -2.70 -2.74 8.77
N GLU A 218 -3.08 -2.28 7.58
CA GLU A 218 -2.55 -2.81 6.33
C GLU A 218 -1.08 -2.42 6.12
N PHE A 219 -0.68 -1.20 6.48
CA PHE A 219 0.73 -0.77 6.49
C PHE A 219 1.58 -1.66 7.38
N LYS A 220 1.16 -1.89 8.63
CA LYS A 220 1.88 -2.78 9.54
C LYS A 220 1.99 -4.19 8.96
N ARG A 221 0.86 -4.78 8.56
CA ARG A 221 0.77 -6.15 8.05
C ARG A 221 1.64 -6.36 6.81
N GLN A 222 1.56 -5.45 5.82
CA GLN A 222 2.34 -5.56 4.61
C GLN A 222 3.84 -5.43 4.90
N ASN A 223 4.26 -4.49 5.75
CA ASN A 223 5.67 -4.36 6.11
C ASN A 223 6.24 -5.63 6.76
N ASP A 224 5.52 -6.21 7.73
CA ASP A 224 5.95 -7.43 8.42
C ASP A 224 6.13 -8.60 7.43
N ILE A 225 5.17 -8.77 6.51
CA ILE A 225 5.21 -9.85 5.50
C ILE A 225 6.27 -9.56 4.43
N VAL A 226 6.44 -8.31 4.00
CA VAL A 226 7.47 -7.95 3.01
C VAL A 226 8.87 -8.23 3.56
N ILE A 227 9.16 -7.88 4.81
CA ILE A 227 10.44 -8.23 5.44
C ILE A 227 10.64 -9.75 5.45
N SER A 228 9.60 -10.51 5.78
CA SER A 228 9.64 -11.98 5.76
C SER A 228 9.92 -12.53 4.35
N ILE A 229 9.32 -11.94 3.31
CA ILE A 229 9.57 -12.28 1.90
C ILE A 229 11.02 -11.99 1.52
N LEU A 230 11.55 -10.83 1.92
CA LEU A 230 12.93 -10.44 1.62
C LEU A 230 13.95 -11.37 2.29
N HIS A 231 13.73 -11.76 3.55
CA HIS A 231 14.55 -12.78 4.21
C HIS A 231 14.45 -14.16 3.55
N CYS A 232 13.25 -14.56 3.11
CA CYS A 232 13.07 -15.81 2.37
C CYS A 232 13.84 -15.79 1.04
N LEU A 233 13.87 -14.65 0.34
CA LEU A 233 14.65 -14.49 -0.88
C LEU A 233 16.16 -14.64 -0.63
N ASP A 234 16.70 -14.07 0.46
CA ASP A 234 18.11 -14.25 0.83
C ASP A 234 18.44 -15.70 1.20
N LYS A 235 17.54 -16.37 1.92
CA LYS A 235 17.68 -17.79 2.25
C LYS A 235 17.78 -18.63 0.96
N ILE A 236 16.89 -18.38 -0.01
CA ILE A 236 16.93 -19.04 -1.32
C ILE A 236 18.23 -18.72 -2.07
N ALA A 237 18.65 -17.45 -2.07
CA ALA A 237 19.85 -16.98 -2.78
C ALA A 237 21.14 -17.55 -2.19
N SER A 238 21.20 -17.75 -0.87
CA SER A 238 22.35 -18.34 -0.18
C SER A 238 22.42 -19.88 -0.26
N GLY A 239 21.35 -20.54 -0.72
CA GLY A 239 21.27 -22.00 -0.75
C GLY A 239 21.08 -22.65 0.62
N ALA A 240 20.82 -21.86 1.67
CA ALA A 240 20.43 -22.38 2.98
C ALA A 240 19.02 -22.96 2.87
N THR A 241 18.88 -24.28 2.93
CA THR A 241 17.56 -24.96 2.93
C THR A 241 17.08 -25.18 4.35
#